data_AF-A0A3S4MR54-F1
#
_entry.id   AF-A0A3S4MR54-F1
#
_cell.length_a   1.000
_cell.length_b   1.000
_cell.length_c   1.000
_cell.angle_alpha   90.00
_cell.angle_beta   90.00
_cell.angle_gamma   90.00
#
_symmetry.space_group_name_H-M   'P 1'
#
loop_
_entity.id
_entity.type
_entity.pdbx_description
1 polymer ?
#
loop_
_entity_poly.entity_id
_entity_poly.type
_entity_poly.pdbx_seq_one_letter_code
_entity_poly.pdbx_strand_id
1 'polypeptide(L)' 'MSFESFGDFLAMGHHGPYVWSAYGISLLVLAINVAEPLLARRRYLQEEARRLRREAQQ' A
#
# COMPACT_ATOMS: atom_id res chain seq x y z
N MET A 1 -16.71 -20.90 24.55
CA MET A 1 -16.78 -19.58 23.87
C MET A 1 -15.97 -19.71 22.60
N SER A 2 -16.40 -19.15 21.46
CA SER A 2 -15.87 -19.52 20.12
C SER A 2 -14.37 -19.25 19.90
N PHE A 3 -13.72 -18.46 20.74
CA PHE A 3 -12.27 -18.21 20.74
C PHE A 3 -11.83 -17.99 22.18
N GLU A 4 -10.82 -18.73 22.66
CA GLU A 4 -10.31 -18.59 24.03
C GLU A 4 -9.22 -17.52 24.14
N SER A 5 -8.62 -17.11 23.01
CA SER A 5 -7.59 -16.07 22.97
C SER A 5 -7.55 -15.32 21.63
N PHE A 6 -6.93 -14.14 21.61
CA PHE A 6 -6.62 -13.41 20.37
C PHE A 6 -5.68 -14.21 19.44
N GLY A 7 -4.85 -15.10 20.00
CA GLY A 7 -4.01 -16.02 19.25
C GLY A 7 -4.82 -17.07 18.48
N ASP A 8 -5.88 -17.61 19.06
CA ASP A 8 -6.77 -18.56 18.39
C ASP A 8 -7.60 -17.90 17.29
N PHE A 9 -7.95 -16.64 17.47
CA PHE A 9 -8.58 -15.83 16.42
C PHE A 9 -7.63 -15.58 15.25
N LEU A 10 -6.33 -15.37 15.51
CA LEU A 10 -5.34 -15.19 14.46
C LEU A 10 -4.98 -16.51 13.76
N ALA A 11 -4.86 -17.59 14.55
CA ALA A 11 -4.55 -18.91 14.03
C ALA A 11 -5.74 -19.55 13.29
N MET A 12 -7.00 -19.25 13.67
CA MET A 12 -8.21 -19.90 13.13
C MET A 12 -7.98 -21.40 12.83
N GLY A 13 -7.32 -22.10 13.76
CA GLY A 13 -6.84 -23.48 13.55
C GLY A 13 -5.83 -23.62 12.40
N HIS A 14 -6.16 -24.45 11.40
CA HIS A 14 -5.30 -24.70 10.23
C HIS A 14 -5.51 -23.68 9.09
N HIS A 15 -6.54 -22.82 9.17
CA HIS A 15 -6.93 -21.94 8.08
C HIS A 15 -6.38 -20.51 8.20
N GLY A 16 -5.95 -20.08 9.39
CA GLY A 16 -5.37 -18.75 9.62
C GLY A 16 -4.28 -18.35 8.62
N PRO A 17 -3.25 -19.17 8.35
CA PRO A 17 -2.20 -18.79 7.40
C PRO A 17 -2.73 -18.54 5.98
N TYR A 18 -3.76 -19.26 5.54
CA TYR A 18 -4.40 -19.05 4.24
C TYR A 18 -5.19 -17.74 4.19
N VAL A 19 -5.94 -17.43 5.24
CA VAL A 19 -6.74 -16.21 5.33
C VAL A 19 -5.84 -14.98 5.37
N TRP A 20 -4.85 -14.98 6.27
CA TRP A 20 -3.92 -13.85 6.42
C TRP A 20 -3.02 -13.65 5.21
N SER A 21 -2.58 -14.71 4.53
CA SER A 21 -1.83 -14.58 3.27
C SER A 21 -2.70 -14.00 2.16
N ALA A 22 -3.96 -14.39 2.03
CA ALA A 22 -4.89 -13.79 1.07
C ALA A 22 -5.09 -12.29 1.36
N TYR A 23 -5.36 -11.91 2.61
CA TYR A 23 -5.44 -10.50 3.01
C TYR A 23 -4.14 -9.74 2.75
N GLY A 24 -2.99 -10.34 3.06
CA GLY A 24 -1.68 -9.74 2.83
C GLY A 24 -1.40 -9.50 1.35
N ILE A 25 -1.69 -10.47 0.49
CA ILE A 25 -1.54 -10.35 -0.96
C ILE A 25 -2.51 -9.30 -1.51
N SER A 26 -3.77 -9.30 -1.10
CA SER A 26 -4.75 -8.28 -1.52
C SER A 26 -4.32 -6.87 -1.10
N LEU A 27 -3.85 -6.71 0.14
CA LEU A 27 -3.35 -5.43 0.64
C LEU A 27 -2.12 -4.98 -0.14
N LEU A 28 -1.21 -5.89 -0.47
CA LEU A 28 -0.02 -5.60 -1.28
C LEU A 28 -0.40 -5.13 -2.69
N VAL A 29 -1.33 -5.82 -3.35
CA VAL A 29 -1.82 -5.44 -4.69
C VAL A 29 -2.49 -4.07 -4.66
N LEU A 30 -3.31 -3.79 -3.62
CA LEU A 30 -3.94 -2.49 -3.42
C LEU A 30 -2.89 -1.39 -3.18
N ALA A 31 -1.91 -1.66 -2.32
CA ALA A 31 -0.83 -0.73 -2.02
C ALA A 31 -0.02 -0.38 -3.27
N ILE A 32 0.31 -1.36 -4.11
CA ILE A 32 1.00 -1.14 -5.38
C ILE A 32 0.13 -0.29 -6.32
N ASN A 33 -1.15 -0.62 -6.46
CA ASN A 33 -2.09 0.15 -7.29
C ASN A 33 -2.23 1.61 -6.85
N VAL A 34 -2.14 1.89 -5.55
CA VAL A 34 -2.20 3.26 -5.02
C VAL A 34 -0.83 3.95 -5.08
N ALA A 35 0.26 3.22 -4.87
CA ALA A 35 1.61 3.78 -4.87
C ALA A 35 2.03 4.28 -6.25
N GLU A 36 1.75 3.50 -7.31
CA GLU A 36 2.05 3.85 -8.71
C GLU A 36 1.58 5.27 -9.11
N PRO A 37 0.28 5.63 -9.00
CA PRO A 37 -0.19 6.96 -9.36
C PRO A 37 0.32 8.04 -8.41
N LEU A 38 0.55 7.72 -7.12
CA LEU A 38 1.08 8.68 -6.15
C LEU A 38 2.54 9.07 -6.47
N LEU A 39 3.35 8.06 -6.81
CA LEU A 39 4.75 8.23 -7.24
C LEU A 39 4.80 8.98 -8.57
N ALA A 40 3.96 8.62 -9.54
CA ALA A 40 3.86 9.32 -10.81
C ALA A 40 3.48 10.80 -10.63
N ARG A 41 2.48 11.09 -9.79
CA ARG A 41 2.06 12.46 -9.47
C ARG A 41 3.16 13.26 -8.78
N ARG A 42 3.89 12.65 -7.85
CA ARG A 42 5.04 13.28 -7.18
C ARG A 42 6.14 13.64 -8.19
N ARG A 43 6.44 12.74 -9.12
CA ARG A 43 7.42 13.00 -10.18
C ARG A 43 6.98 14.15 -11.09
N TYR A 44 5.72 14.15 -11.51
CA TYR A 44 5.14 15.19 -12.35
C TYR A 44 5.26 16.58 -11.69
N LEU A 45 4.83 16.72 -10.43
CA LEU A 45 4.92 17.99 -9.69
C LEU A 45 6.37 18.46 -9.50
N GLN A 46 7.31 17.55 -9.29
CA GLN A 46 8.73 17.88 -9.18
C GLN A 46 9.34 18.34 -10.52
N GLU A 47 8.86 17.80 -11.63
CA GLU A 47 9.28 18.24 -12.98
C GLU A 47 8.71 19.61 -13.31
N GLU A 48 7.45 19.86 -12.98
CA GLU A 48 6.78 21.14 -13.18
C GLU A 48 7.42 22.26 -12.33
N ALA A 49 7.69 22.00 -11.04
CA ALA A 49 8.43 22.93 -10.19
C ALA A 49 9.83 23.26 -10.73
N ARG A 50 10.50 22.31 -11.40
CA ARG A 50 11.80 22.53 -12.06
C ARG A 50 11.68 23.29 -13.38
N ARG A 51 10.56 23.23 -14.08
CA ARG A 51 10.30 24.06 -15.27
C ARG A 51 10.05 25.51 -14.88
N LEU A 52 9.16 25.75 -13.92
CA LEU A 52 8.85 27.10 -13.41
C LEU A 52 10.09 27.84 -12.91
N ARG A 53 11.00 27.14 -12.21
CA ARG A 53 12.27 27.73 -11.76
C ARG A 53 13.20 28.16 -12.91
N ARG A 54 13.15 27.46 -14.04
CA ARG A 54 13.97 27.79 -15.23
C ARG A 54 13.37 28.97 -16.00
N GLU A 55 12.04 29.02 -16.11
CA GLU A 55 11.34 30.16 -16.71
C GLU A 55 11.47 31.43 -15.86
N ALA A 56 11.51 31.32 -14.53
CA ALA A 56 11.72 32.47 -13.64
C ALA A 56 13.17 33.02 -13.62
N GLN A 57 14.14 32.29 -14.18
CA GLN A 57 15.54 32.71 -14.27
C GLN A 57 15.95 33.19 -15.68
N GLN A 58 15.07 33.10 -16.67
CA GLN A 58 15.24 33.74 -17.99
C GLN A 58 14.55 35.09 -18.03
#